data_AF-A0A819SE10-F1
#
_entry.id   AF-A0A819SE10-F1
#
_cell.length_a   1.000
_cell.length_b   1.000
_cell.length_c   1.000
_cell.angle_alpha   90.00
_cell.angle_beta   90.00
_cell.angle_gamma   90.00
#
_symmetry.space_group_name_H-M   'P 1'
#
loop_
_entity.id
_entity.type
_entity.pdbx_description
1 polymer ?
#
loop_
_entity_poly.entity_id
_entity_poly.type
_entity_poly.pdbx_seq_one_letter_code
_entity_poly.pdbx_strand_id
1 'polypeptide(L)'
;MTALPTAVVLQLGESCAGNVPPVQLVLEDETWKAIENLQSLVIEGLQEHFFNNNELEALFLSNPHLITTAKNLRDQGKSPLSREHTLEDNEQVQTALTFINELVRISIYLSSSQSSLSLSLDAFLKNIPSIFVNYQPVSSTDKKYKQRCQMLLIDTPGPNEAAGSPQLGRFVTNELRKADVILAVTEYGHLNTESEAKIVDNIKKIRQYKQNRECIYVLISKGDRRERRDMSEDELRQHVAAAYDVPKEYVFELSGKYALIARKFLADH
;
A
#
# COMPACT_ATOMS: atom_id res chain seq x y z
N MET A 1 -5.96 3.83 -1.27
CA MET A 1 -5.26 2.99 -0.27
C MET A 1 -4.82 1.70 -0.95
N THR A 2 -3.84 1.01 -0.40
CA THR A 2 -3.33 -0.26 -0.91
C THR A 2 -4.12 -1.41 -0.29
N ALA A 3 -4.48 -2.42 -1.09
CA ALA A 3 -5.17 -3.63 -0.63
C ALA A 3 -4.25 -4.85 -0.63
N LEU A 4 -3.28 -4.84 -1.53
CA LEU A 4 -2.28 -5.86 -1.67
C LEU A 4 -0.92 -5.34 -1.19
N PRO A 5 -0.24 -6.05 -0.29
CA PRO A 5 1.08 -5.62 0.12
C PRO A 5 2.04 -5.57 -1.07
N THR A 6 2.84 -4.51 -1.17
CA THR A 6 3.75 -4.28 -2.29
C THR A 6 5.12 -3.88 -1.75
N ALA A 7 6.16 -4.54 -2.24
CA ALA A 7 7.54 -4.20 -1.92
C ALA A 7 8.02 -3.08 -2.86
N VAL A 8 8.73 -2.10 -2.31
CA VAL A 8 9.49 -1.11 -3.07
C VAL A 8 10.95 -1.30 -2.73
N VAL A 9 11.72 -1.76 -3.71
CA VAL A 9 13.14 -2.04 -3.58
C VAL A 9 13.92 -0.85 -4.13
N LEU A 10 14.55 -0.09 -3.23
CA LEU A 10 15.42 1.01 -3.61
C LEU A 10 16.83 0.47 -3.86
N GLN A 11 17.29 0.64 -5.09
CA GLN A 11 18.62 0.23 -5.52
C GLN A 11 19.46 1.44 -5.90
N LEU A 12 20.74 1.41 -5.49
CA LEU A 12 21.73 2.36 -5.97
C LEU A 12 21.91 2.14 -7.47
N GLY A 13 21.60 3.16 -8.27
CA GLY A 13 21.90 3.11 -9.69
C GLY A 13 23.41 2.98 -9.89
N GLU A 14 23.85 1.98 -10.67
CA GLU A 14 25.20 2.02 -11.21
C GLU A 14 25.35 3.30 -12.02
N SER A 15 26.53 3.93 -12.02
CA SER A 15 26.73 5.26 -12.61
C SER A 15 26.62 5.20 -14.14
N CYS A 16 25.40 5.10 -14.64
CA CYS A 16 25.08 5.14 -16.04
C CYS A 16 24.92 6.61 -16.39
N ALA A 17 25.80 7.09 -17.27
CA ALA A 17 25.71 8.41 -17.87
C ALA A 17 24.27 8.65 -18.37
N GLY A 18 23.55 9.56 -17.72
CA GLY A 18 22.37 10.23 -18.26
C GLY A 18 21.02 9.51 -18.24
N ASN A 19 20.92 8.21 -17.91
CA ASN A 19 19.62 7.53 -17.88
C ASN A 19 19.44 6.75 -16.56
N VAL A 20 18.60 7.26 -15.67
CA VAL A 20 18.08 6.49 -14.53
C VAL A 20 17.15 5.42 -15.12
N PRO A 21 17.41 4.11 -14.89
CA PRO A 21 16.54 3.08 -15.43
C PRO A 21 15.12 3.26 -14.87
N PRO A 22 14.09 3.01 -15.69
CA PRO A 22 12.72 3.31 -15.31
C PRO A 22 12.24 2.45 -14.14
N VAL A 23 11.13 2.88 -13.53
CA VAL A 23 10.46 2.09 -12.48
C VAL A 23 10.01 0.77 -13.07
N GLN A 24 10.34 -0.34 -12.41
CA GLN A 24 9.99 -1.67 -12.90
C GLN A 24 9.13 -2.41 -11.89
N LEU A 25 7.91 -2.80 -12.27
CA LEU A 25 7.12 -3.75 -11.50
C LEU A 25 7.49 -5.17 -11.91
N VAL A 26 7.99 -5.94 -10.94
CA VAL A 26 8.33 -7.35 -11.08
C VAL A 26 7.28 -8.18 -10.35
N LEU A 27 6.69 -9.10 -11.11
CA LEU A 27 5.79 -10.14 -10.64
C LEU A 27 6.45 -11.47 -10.97
N GLU A 28 6.77 -12.27 -9.94
CA GLU A 28 7.32 -13.60 -10.15
C GLU A 28 6.27 -14.53 -10.78
N ASP A 29 6.70 -15.63 -11.40
CA ASP A 29 5.79 -16.59 -12.04
C ASP A 29 4.71 -17.12 -11.09
N GLU A 30 5.06 -17.35 -9.82
CA GLU A 30 4.10 -17.79 -8.81
C GLU A 30 3.12 -16.66 -8.42
N THR A 31 3.57 -15.41 -8.40
CA THR A 31 2.69 -14.24 -8.22
C THR A 31 1.72 -14.11 -9.39
N TRP A 32 2.20 -14.30 -10.63
CA TRP A 32 1.36 -14.30 -11.83
C TRP A 32 0.29 -15.39 -11.77
N LYS A 33 0.68 -16.63 -11.43
CA LYS A 33 -0.28 -17.74 -11.25
C LYS A 33 -1.30 -17.43 -10.16
N ALA A 34 -0.88 -16.84 -9.05
CA ALA A 34 -1.78 -16.45 -7.97
C ALA A 34 -2.80 -15.39 -8.42
N ILE A 35 -2.37 -14.39 -9.20
CA ILE A 35 -3.26 -13.37 -9.79
C ILE A 35 -4.28 -14.03 -10.72
N GLU A 36 -3.82 -14.88 -11.64
CA GLU A 36 -4.70 -15.56 -12.62
C GLU A 36 -5.72 -16.45 -11.92
N ASN A 37 -5.28 -17.26 -10.96
CA ASN A 37 -6.17 -18.13 -10.19
C ASN A 37 -7.23 -17.31 -9.42
N LEU A 38 -6.82 -16.24 -8.74
CA LEU A 38 -7.75 -15.37 -8.03
C LEU A 38 -8.74 -14.71 -8.99
N GLN A 39 -8.27 -14.26 -10.16
CA GLN A 39 -9.11 -13.68 -11.19
C GLN A 39 -10.16 -14.68 -11.68
N SER A 40 -9.78 -15.92 -12.00
CA SER A 40 -10.72 -16.96 -12.43
C SER A 40 -11.81 -17.20 -11.38
N LEU A 41 -11.43 -17.34 -10.11
CA LEU A 41 -12.39 -17.56 -9.03
C LEU A 41 -13.31 -16.35 -8.78
N VAL A 42 -12.79 -15.14 -8.93
CA VAL A 42 -13.59 -13.91 -8.83
C VAL A 42 -14.58 -13.82 -9.99
N ILE A 43 -14.16 -14.13 -11.22
CA ILE A 43 -15.04 -14.15 -12.40
C ILE A 43 -16.17 -15.15 -12.19
N GLU A 44 -15.84 -16.38 -11.79
CA GLU A 44 -16.82 -17.44 -11.50
C GLU A 44 -17.81 -16.97 -10.43
N GLY A 45 -17.33 -16.48 -9.28
CA GLY A 45 -18.17 -15.98 -8.20
C GLY A 45 -19.07 -14.80 -8.61
N LEU A 46 -18.59 -13.90 -9.46
CA LEU A 46 -19.40 -12.80 -10.00
C LEU A 46 -20.49 -13.30 -10.96
N GLN A 47 -20.16 -14.26 -11.83
CA GLN A 47 -21.09 -14.80 -12.83
C GLN A 47 -22.17 -15.69 -12.20
N GLU A 48 -21.83 -16.42 -11.14
CA GLU A 48 -22.76 -17.34 -10.46
C GLU A 48 -23.72 -16.63 -9.50
N HIS A 49 -23.32 -15.49 -8.92
CA HIS A 49 -24.07 -14.87 -7.82
C HIS A 49 -24.57 -13.45 -8.11
N PHE A 50 -24.13 -12.79 -9.19
CA PHE A 50 -24.44 -11.37 -9.46
C PHE A 50 -24.88 -11.12 -10.91
N PHE A 51 -26.14 -11.42 -11.21
CA PHE A 51 -26.69 -11.45 -12.57
C PHE A 51 -27.04 -10.07 -13.14
N ASN A 52 -27.22 -9.07 -12.27
CA ASN A 52 -27.58 -7.72 -12.70
C ASN A 52 -26.70 -6.63 -12.07
N ASN A 53 -26.75 -5.43 -12.65
CA ASN A 53 -25.91 -4.32 -12.22
C ASN A 53 -26.29 -3.75 -10.86
N ASN A 54 -27.57 -3.85 -10.48
CA ASN A 54 -28.05 -3.32 -9.20
C ASN A 54 -27.48 -4.11 -8.02
N GLU A 55 -27.33 -5.43 -8.15
CA GLU A 55 -26.70 -6.29 -7.13
C GLU A 55 -25.22 -5.93 -6.92
N LEU A 56 -24.47 -5.68 -8.00
CA LEU A 56 -23.08 -5.22 -7.91
C LEU A 56 -22.97 -3.83 -7.29
N GLU A 57 -23.85 -2.91 -7.67
CA GLU A 57 -23.90 -1.55 -7.13
C GLU A 57 -24.24 -1.57 -5.63
N ALA A 58 -25.13 -2.47 -5.20
CA ALA A 58 -25.44 -2.68 -3.80
C ALA A 58 -24.26 -3.29 -3.02
N LEU A 59 -23.57 -4.28 -3.58
CA LEU A 59 -22.40 -4.92 -2.96
C LEU A 59 -21.27 -3.91 -2.70
N PHE A 60 -21.02 -3.02 -3.67
CA PHE A 60 -19.92 -2.07 -3.63
C PHE A 60 -20.35 -0.64 -3.29
N LEU A 61 -21.46 -0.46 -2.57
CA LEU A 61 -21.99 0.87 -2.23
C LEU A 61 -20.94 1.76 -1.53
N SER A 62 -20.14 1.16 -0.63
CA SER A 62 -19.06 1.86 0.08
C SER A 62 -17.78 2.02 -0.74
N ASN A 63 -17.64 1.32 -1.87
CA ASN A 63 -16.48 1.36 -2.74
C ASN A 63 -16.87 1.40 -4.23
N PRO A 64 -17.51 2.48 -4.72
CA PRO A 64 -18.07 2.52 -6.08
C PRO A 64 -17.05 2.34 -7.20
N HIS A 65 -15.77 2.64 -6.95
CA HIS A 65 -14.68 2.44 -7.91
C HIS A 65 -14.52 0.98 -8.35
N LEU A 66 -14.93 0.01 -7.51
CA LEU A 66 -14.84 -1.42 -7.82
C LEU A 66 -15.88 -1.89 -8.85
N ILE A 67 -16.96 -1.12 -9.04
CA ILE A 67 -18.11 -1.54 -9.86
C ILE A 67 -17.68 -1.75 -11.31
N THR A 68 -16.89 -0.83 -11.87
CA THR A 68 -16.44 -0.91 -13.27
C THR A 68 -15.60 -2.17 -13.49
N THR A 69 -14.65 -2.44 -12.58
CA THR A 69 -13.78 -3.62 -12.66
C THR A 69 -14.56 -4.91 -12.48
N ALA A 70 -15.50 -4.95 -11.52
CA ALA A 70 -16.37 -6.11 -11.32
C ALA A 70 -17.25 -6.39 -12.55
N LYS A 71 -17.85 -5.36 -13.17
CA LYS A 71 -18.63 -5.50 -14.41
C LYS A 71 -17.77 -6.05 -15.55
N ASN A 72 -16.58 -5.48 -15.75
CA ASN A 72 -15.66 -5.96 -16.80
C ASN A 72 -15.23 -7.41 -16.59
N LEU A 73 -14.92 -7.81 -15.36
CA LEU A 73 -14.57 -9.19 -15.01
C LEU A 73 -15.76 -10.14 -15.26
N ARG A 74 -16.95 -9.80 -14.76
CA ARG A 74 -18.17 -10.60 -14.95
C ARG A 74 -18.54 -10.77 -16.42
N ASP A 75 -18.57 -9.67 -17.18
CA ASP A 75 -19.15 -9.64 -18.52
C ASP A 75 -18.17 -10.07 -19.61
N GLN A 76 -16.88 -9.77 -19.45
CA GLN A 76 -15.88 -9.95 -20.49
C GLN A 76 -14.76 -10.92 -20.10
N GLY A 77 -14.60 -11.25 -18.82
CA GLY A 77 -13.50 -12.06 -18.31
C GLY A 77 -12.10 -11.49 -18.59
N LYS A 78 -12.00 -10.20 -18.93
CA LYS A 78 -10.75 -9.59 -19.40
C LYS A 78 -9.92 -9.08 -18.24
N SER A 79 -8.63 -9.45 -18.26
CA SER A 79 -7.58 -8.81 -17.47
C SER A 79 -6.97 -7.66 -18.27
N PRO A 80 -6.69 -6.50 -17.66
CA PRO A 80 -5.80 -5.52 -18.25
C PRO A 80 -4.32 -5.94 -18.18
N LEU A 81 -4.00 -7.02 -17.45
CA LEU A 81 -2.64 -7.52 -17.31
C LEU A 81 -2.29 -8.50 -18.44
N SER A 82 -1.09 -8.37 -18.99
CA SER A 82 -0.51 -9.35 -19.90
C SER A 82 0.90 -9.73 -19.43
N ARG A 83 1.21 -11.03 -19.42
CA ARG A 83 2.52 -11.57 -19.02
C ARG A 83 3.66 -11.14 -19.95
N GLU A 84 3.34 -10.70 -21.16
CA GLU A 84 4.33 -10.41 -22.21
C GLU A 84 5.03 -9.06 -22.03
N HIS A 85 4.60 -8.23 -21.07
CA HIS A 85 5.16 -6.90 -20.84
C HIS A 85 5.92 -6.84 -19.53
N THR A 86 7.22 -6.55 -19.58
CA THR A 86 7.88 -5.94 -18.43
C THR A 86 7.21 -4.58 -18.21
N LEU A 87 6.66 -4.38 -17.02
CA LEU A 87 5.96 -3.14 -16.68
C LEU A 87 7.02 -2.10 -16.28
N GLU A 88 7.63 -1.50 -17.30
CA GLU A 88 8.72 -0.52 -17.19
C GLU A 88 8.23 0.92 -17.32
N ASP A 89 6.93 1.14 -17.50
CA ASP A 89 6.35 2.48 -17.54
C ASP A 89 5.46 2.75 -16.32
N ASN A 90 5.48 3.99 -15.81
CA ASN A 90 4.72 4.36 -14.61
C ASN A 90 3.21 4.16 -14.78
N GLU A 91 2.66 4.42 -15.96
CA GLU A 91 1.23 4.24 -16.24
C GLU A 91 0.87 2.75 -16.27
N GLN A 92 1.73 1.92 -16.86
CA GLN A 92 1.58 0.47 -16.85
C GLN A 92 1.66 -0.12 -15.44
N VAL A 93 2.65 0.31 -14.64
CA VAL A 93 2.81 -0.09 -13.24
C VAL A 93 1.58 0.33 -12.42
N GLN A 94 1.14 1.57 -12.56
CA GLN A 94 -0.04 2.08 -11.85
C GLN A 94 -1.30 1.31 -12.24
N THR A 95 -1.51 1.06 -13.54
CA THR A 95 -2.66 0.31 -14.06
C THR A 95 -2.67 -1.11 -13.49
N ALA A 96 -1.51 -1.78 -13.52
CA ALA A 96 -1.37 -3.13 -12.99
C ALA A 96 -1.68 -3.20 -11.50
N LEU A 97 -1.03 -2.36 -10.68
CA LEU A 97 -1.25 -2.34 -9.23
C LEU A 97 -2.68 -1.93 -8.88
N THR A 98 -3.29 -1.02 -9.64
CA THR A 98 -4.70 -0.63 -9.43
C THR A 98 -5.60 -1.83 -9.65
N PHE A 99 -5.47 -2.51 -10.79
CA PHE A 99 -6.28 -3.69 -11.09
C PHE A 99 -6.09 -4.79 -10.05
N ILE A 100 -4.85 -5.11 -9.68
CA ILE A 100 -4.56 -6.15 -8.69
C ILE A 100 -5.17 -5.80 -7.32
N ASN A 101 -5.06 -4.53 -6.88
CA ASN A 101 -5.67 -4.08 -5.64
C ASN A 101 -7.20 -4.20 -5.68
N GLU A 102 -7.83 -3.84 -6.79
CA GLU A 102 -9.27 -3.97 -6.97
C GLU A 102 -9.71 -5.44 -6.99
N LEU A 103 -8.95 -6.32 -7.64
CA LEU A 103 -9.19 -7.76 -7.64
C LEU A 103 -9.19 -8.34 -6.22
N VAL A 104 -8.19 -7.97 -5.41
CA VAL A 104 -8.13 -8.37 -3.99
C VAL A 104 -9.35 -7.85 -3.22
N ARG A 105 -9.71 -6.57 -3.39
CA ARG A 105 -10.90 -6.01 -2.73
C ARG A 105 -12.18 -6.74 -3.11
N ILE A 106 -12.39 -6.97 -4.41
CA ILE A 106 -13.55 -7.69 -4.91
C ILE A 106 -13.61 -9.09 -4.29
N SER A 107 -12.47 -9.81 -4.24
CA SER A 107 -12.42 -11.13 -3.61
C SER A 107 -12.87 -11.12 -2.13
N ILE A 108 -12.44 -10.12 -1.36
CA ILE A 108 -12.84 -9.96 0.06
C ILE A 108 -14.35 -9.72 0.19
N TYR A 109 -14.91 -8.86 -0.66
CA TYR A 109 -16.35 -8.59 -0.68
C TYR A 109 -17.16 -9.82 -1.08
N LEU A 110 -16.69 -10.59 -2.07
CA LEU A 110 -17.34 -11.83 -2.49
C LEU A 110 -17.33 -12.87 -1.36
N SER A 111 -16.17 -13.12 -0.74
CA SER A 111 -16.08 -14.06 0.38
C SER A 111 -16.85 -13.63 1.63
N SER A 112 -17.05 -12.32 1.82
CA SER A 112 -17.87 -11.81 2.94
C SER A 112 -19.36 -11.85 2.66
N SER A 113 -19.77 -11.74 1.39
CA SER A 113 -21.18 -11.73 0.99
C SER A 113 -21.73 -13.12 0.66
N GLN A 114 -20.88 -14.04 0.18
CA GLN A 114 -21.25 -15.38 -0.23
C GLN A 114 -20.47 -16.42 0.58
N SER A 115 -21.15 -17.10 1.50
CA SER A 115 -20.52 -18.09 2.39
C SER A 115 -19.97 -19.32 1.67
N SER A 116 -20.42 -19.60 0.44
CA SER A 116 -19.90 -20.67 -0.42
C SER A 116 -18.57 -20.32 -1.09
N LEU A 117 -18.22 -19.02 -1.20
CA LEU A 117 -17.00 -18.57 -1.88
C LEU A 117 -15.86 -18.38 -0.87
N SER A 118 -15.02 -19.41 -0.73
CA SER A 118 -13.77 -19.30 0.04
C SER A 118 -12.61 -18.92 -0.88
N LEU A 119 -12.34 -17.62 -0.99
CA LEU A 119 -11.23 -17.10 -1.78
C LEU A 119 -10.01 -16.93 -0.86
N SER A 120 -8.95 -17.69 -1.15
CA SER A 120 -7.71 -17.63 -0.39
C SER A 120 -6.68 -16.73 -1.05
N LEU A 121 -6.08 -15.84 -0.26
CA LEU A 121 -4.96 -14.98 -0.65
C LEU A 121 -3.60 -15.58 -0.27
N ASP A 122 -3.53 -16.78 0.33
CA ASP A 122 -2.26 -17.31 0.86
C ASP A 122 -1.19 -17.53 -0.21
N ALA A 123 -1.56 -17.98 -1.42
CA ALA A 123 -0.62 -18.10 -2.53
C ALA A 123 -0.07 -16.73 -2.96
N PHE A 124 -0.95 -15.73 -2.95
CA PHE A 124 -0.63 -14.36 -3.30
C PHE A 124 0.35 -13.74 -2.28
N LEU A 125 0.09 -13.94 -0.99
CA LEU A 125 0.85 -13.33 0.10
C LEU A 125 2.23 -13.98 0.35
N LYS A 126 2.54 -15.08 -0.33
CA LYS A 126 3.89 -15.67 -0.32
C LYS A 126 4.88 -14.82 -1.11
N ASN A 127 4.48 -14.35 -2.28
CA ASN A 127 5.32 -13.59 -3.20
C ASN A 127 4.60 -12.30 -3.61
N ILE A 128 4.85 -11.23 -2.85
CA ILE A 128 4.24 -9.93 -3.10
C ILE A 128 4.90 -9.22 -4.30
N PRO A 129 4.16 -8.39 -5.04
CA PRO A 129 4.73 -7.59 -6.12
C PRO A 129 5.88 -6.71 -5.64
N SER A 130 6.90 -6.57 -6.47
CA SER A 130 8.09 -5.77 -6.16
C SER A 130 8.29 -4.67 -7.20
N ILE A 131 8.34 -3.42 -6.73
CA ILE A 131 8.67 -2.25 -7.54
C ILE A 131 10.15 -1.94 -7.32
N PHE A 132 10.94 -2.04 -8.39
CA PHE A 132 12.35 -1.64 -8.35
C PHE A 132 12.47 -0.18 -8.76
N VAL A 133 13.14 0.59 -7.90
CA VAL A 133 13.37 2.02 -8.12
C VAL A 133 14.85 2.30 -7.95
N ASN A 134 15.45 2.87 -8.99
CA ASN A 134 16.82 3.34 -8.92
C ASN A 134 16.86 4.74 -8.28
N TYR A 135 17.78 4.94 -7.33
CA TYR A 135 18.02 6.25 -6.74
C TYR A 135 19.49 6.64 -6.84
N GLN A 136 19.71 7.96 -6.89
CA GLN A 136 21.04 8.57 -6.82
C GLN A 136 21.17 9.35 -5.49
N PRO A 137 22.23 9.12 -4.69
CA PRO A 137 22.46 9.89 -3.48
C PRO A 137 22.71 11.38 -3.78
N VAL A 138 22.13 12.27 -2.97
CA VAL A 138 22.20 13.73 -3.12
C VAL A 138 23.63 14.29 -2.92
N SER A 139 24.53 13.56 -2.27
CA SER A 139 25.94 13.95 -2.11
C SER A 139 26.88 12.79 -2.45
N SER A 140 27.42 12.80 -3.66
CA SER A 140 28.36 11.78 -4.16
C SER A 140 29.83 12.03 -3.78
N THR A 141 30.11 12.96 -2.87
CA THR A 141 31.49 13.30 -2.45
C THR A 141 32.08 12.32 -1.44
N ASP A 142 31.26 11.64 -0.63
CA ASP A 142 31.77 10.70 0.38
C ASP A 142 31.74 9.25 -0.09
N LYS A 143 32.94 8.74 -0.47
CA LYS A 143 33.18 7.35 -0.87
C LYS A 143 32.77 6.30 0.18
N LYS A 144 32.48 6.71 1.43
CA LYS A 144 32.05 5.83 2.53
C LYS A 144 30.61 5.32 2.37
N TYR A 145 29.74 6.05 1.68
CA TYR A 145 28.33 5.66 1.46
C TYR A 145 28.13 4.79 0.21
N LYS A 146 29.21 4.34 -0.45
CA LYS A 146 29.15 3.37 -1.56
C LYS A 146 28.83 1.93 -1.13
N GLN A 147 28.62 1.69 0.17
CA GLN A 147 28.11 0.41 0.62
C GLN A 147 26.67 0.27 0.16
N ARG A 148 26.36 -0.86 -0.49
CA ARG A 148 25.06 -1.20 -1.06
C ARG A 148 23.99 -1.27 0.05
N CYS A 149 23.47 -0.13 0.49
CA CYS A 149 22.25 -0.10 1.29
C CYS A 149 21.08 -0.37 0.34
N GLN A 150 20.67 -1.64 0.24
CA GLN A 150 19.36 -1.96 -0.30
C GLN A 150 18.33 -1.59 0.77
N MET A 151 17.48 -0.61 0.47
CA MET A 151 16.35 -0.27 1.32
C MET A 151 15.10 -0.92 0.73
N LEU A 152 14.41 -1.71 1.57
CA LEU A 152 13.14 -2.34 1.23
C LEU A 152 12.04 -1.61 1.99
N LEU A 153 11.12 -0.99 1.27
CA LEU A 153 9.88 -0.45 1.85
C LEU A 153 8.76 -1.42 1.56
N ILE A 154 8.03 -1.84 2.58
CA ILE A 154 6.84 -2.67 2.42
C ILE A 154 5.62 -1.78 2.60
N ASP A 155 4.89 -1.54 1.52
CA ASP A 155 3.58 -0.91 1.58
C ASP A 155 2.55 -1.97 2.01
N THR A 156 1.85 -1.72 3.11
CA THR A 156 0.92 -2.67 3.71
C THR A 156 -0.53 -2.33 3.36
N PRO A 157 -1.43 -3.32 3.28
CA PRO A 157 -2.86 -3.08 3.17
C PRO A 157 -3.36 -2.10 4.24
N GLY A 158 -4.31 -1.25 3.87
CA GLY A 158 -4.96 -0.33 4.82
C GLY A 158 -5.68 -1.07 5.96
N PRO A 159 -6.00 -0.38 7.06
CA PRO A 159 -6.64 -1.02 8.23
C PRO A 159 -8.00 -1.64 7.92
N ASN A 160 -8.72 -1.10 6.94
CA ASN A 160 -10.00 -1.65 6.49
C ASN A 160 -9.80 -2.93 5.68
N GLU A 161 -8.83 -2.93 4.76
CA GLU A 161 -8.48 -4.12 3.97
C GLU A 161 -7.93 -5.25 4.84
N ALA A 162 -7.04 -4.93 5.79
CA ALA A 162 -6.48 -5.90 6.73
C ALA A 162 -7.54 -6.52 7.66
N ALA A 163 -8.59 -5.76 8.01
CA ALA A 163 -9.72 -6.28 8.79
C ALA A 163 -10.67 -7.16 7.95
N GLY A 164 -10.74 -6.92 6.63
CA GLY A 164 -11.58 -7.70 5.72
C GLY A 164 -11.07 -9.11 5.43
N SER A 165 -9.80 -9.41 5.71
CA SER A 165 -9.24 -10.75 5.53
C SER A 165 -8.28 -11.13 6.66
N PRO A 166 -8.52 -12.25 7.39
CA PRO A 166 -7.58 -12.77 8.38
C PRO A 166 -6.18 -13.03 7.82
N GLN A 167 -6.07 -13.38 6.53
CA GLN A 167 -4.79 -13.61 5.86
C GLN A 167 -4.00 -12.31 5.72
N LEU A 168 -4.65 -11.21 5.30
CA LEU A 168 -4.03 -9.89 5.22
C LEU A 168 -3.61 -9.37 6.61
N GLY A 169 -4.46 -9.52 7.62
CA GLY A 169 -4.11 -9.14 9.00
C GLY A 169 -2.89 -9.88 9.54
N ARG A 170 -2.77 -11.19 9.27
CA ARG A 170 -1.58 -11.99 9.62
C ARG A 170 -0.34 -11.51 8.85
N PHE A 171 -0.48 -11.23 7.56
CA PHE A 171 0.62 -10.71 6.74
C PHE A 171 1.17 -9.40 7.32
N VAL A 172 0.30 -8.41 7.57
CA VAL A 172 0.69 -7.12 8.15
C VAL A 172 1.41 -7.30 9.48
N THR A 173 0.88 -8.15 10.36
CA THR A 173 1.52 -8.44 11.66
C THR A 173 2.92 -9.05 11.50
N ASN A 174 3.10 -9.95 10.54
CA ASN A 174 4.39 -10.58 10.28
C ASN A 174 5.41 -9.58 9.73
N GLU A 175 5.01 -8.71 8.81
CA GLU A 175 5.91 -7.69 8.24
C GLU A 175 6.31 -6.64 9.28
N LEU A 176 5.38 -6.16 10.10
CA LEU A 176 5.70 -5.24 11.19
C LEU A 176 6.68 -5.86 12.22
N ARG A 177 6.65 -7.18 12.43
CA ARG A 177 7.63 -7.88 13.30
C ARG A 177 9.02 -7.91 12.67
N LYS A 178 9.12 -8.10 11.35
CA LYS A 178 10.40 -8.16 10.62
C LYS A 178 11.02 -6.79 10.41
N ALA A 179 10.20 -5.74 10.25
CA ALA A 179 10.66 -4.41 9.86
C ALA A 179 11.66 -3.78 10.84
N ASP A 180 12.79 -3.27 10.34
CA ASP A 180 13.76 -2.52 11.16
C ASP A 180 13.20 -1.15 11.60
N VAL A 181 12.38 -0.54 10.73
CA VAL A 181 11.72 0.74 10.94
C VAL A 181 10.27 0.63 10.47
N ILE A 182 9.34 1.20 11.24
CA ILE A 182 7.90 1.27 10.96
C ILE A 182 7.53 2.73 10.77
N LEU A 183 6.92 3.04 9.63
CA LEU A 183 6.34 4.34 9.32
C LEU A 183 4.82 4.24 9.42
N ALA A 184 4.24 4.78 10.49
CA ALA A 184 2.79 4.85 10.67
C ALA A 184 2.27 6.14 10.01
N VAL A 185 1.46 6.01 8.96
CA VAL A 185 0.89 7.17 8.26
C VAL A 185 -0.55 7.40 8.73
N THR A 186 -0.83 8.59 9.23
CA THR A 186 -2.18 9.02 9.63
C THR A 186 -2.59 10.28 8.86
N GLU A 187 -3.89 10.54 8.73
CA GLU A 187 -4.41 11.73 8.08
C GLU A 187 -4.81 12.80 9.10
N TYR A 188 -4.40 14.04 8.82
CA TYR A 188 -4.90 15.20 9.53
C TYR A 188 -6.44 15.27 9.46
N GLY A 189 -7.08 15.38 10.63
CA GLY A 189 -8.54 15.38 10.79
C GLY A 189 -9.18 14.01 11.04
N HIS A 190 -8.44 12.90 10.90
CA HIS A 190 -8.96 11.54 11.13
C HIS A 190 -8.41 10.85 12.39
N LEU A 191 -7.75 11.63 13.26
CA LEU A 191 -7.05 11.21 14.49
C LEU A 191 -7.91 10.42 15.50
N ASN A 192 -9.23 10.52 15.39
CA ASN A 192 -10.19 9.86 16.27
C ASN A 192 -11.09 8.85 15.54
N THR A 193 -10.68 8.38 14.35
CA THR A 193 -11.45 7.41 13.57
C THR A 193 -11.22 5.97 14.05
N GLU A 194 -12.15 5.07 13.73
CA GLU A 194 -11.98 3.64 13.99
C GLU A 194 -10.78 3.05 13.23
N SER A 195 -10.52 3.53 12.02
CA SER A 195 -9.33 3.17 11.24
C SER A 195 -8.03 3.56 11.95
N GLU A 196 -7.99 4.75 12.55
CA GLU A 196 -6.84 5.20 13.35
C GLU A 196 -6.63 4.31 14.58
N ALA A 197 -7.71 4.03 15.32
CA ALA A 197 -7.65 3.18 16.50
C ALA A 197 -7.07 1.79 16.17
N LYS A 198 -7.44 1.21 15.01
CA LYS A 198 -6.88 -0.06 14.53
C LYS A 198 -5.38 0.02 14.24
N ILE A 199 -4.91 1.12 13.63
CA ILE A 199 -3.48 1.34 13.38
C ILE A 199 -2.73 1.43 14.71
N VAL A 200 -3.24 2.24 15.64
CA VAL A 200 -2.67 2.41 16.99
C VAL A 200 -2.60 1.07 17.73
N ASP A 201 -3.66 0.26 17.68
CA ASP A 201 -3.71 -1.06 18.31
C ASP A 201 -2.69 -2.03 17.70
N ASN A 202 -2.53 -2.04 16.38
CA ASN A 202 -1.53 -2.87 15.71
C ASN A 202 -0.12 -2.46 16.13
N ILE A 203 0.16 -1.16 16.21
CA ILE A 203 1.45 -0.63 16.67
C ILE A 203 1.72 -1.00 18.13
N LYS A 204 0.72 -0.85 19.01
CA LYS A 204 0.81 -1.25 20.43
C LYS A 204 1.09 -2.74 20.59
N LYS A 205 0.44 -3.59 19.79
CA LYS A 205 0.71 -5.04 19.77
C LYS A 205 2.15 -5.32 19.35
N ILE A 206 2.65 -4.67 18.30
CA ILE A 206 4.02 -4.89 17.80
C ILE A 206 5.08 -4.47 18.82
N ARG A 207 4.85 -3.40 19.56
CA ARG A 207 5.72 -2.96 20.66
C ARG A 207 5.90 -3.99 21.76
N GLN A 208 4.90 -4.84 22.01
CA GLN A 208 5.05 -5.94 22.97
C GLN A 208 6.10 -6.97 22.52
N TYR A 209 6.37 -7.07 21.21
CA TYR A 209 7.32 -8.01 20.63
C TYR A 209 8.68 -7.38 20.30
N LYS A 210 8.75 -6.06 20.09
CA LYS A 210 9.99 -5.33 19.77
C LYS A 210 10.67 -4.85 21.05
N GLN A 211 11.88 -5.33 21.32
CA GLN A 211 12.68 -4.89 22.47
C GLN A 211 13.14 -3.43 22.37
N ASN A 212 13.27 -2.89 21.15
CA ASN A 212 13.67 -1.51 20.90
C ASN A 212 12.47 -0.64 20.50
N ARG A 213 12.16 0.37 21.32
CA ARG A 213 11.04 1.30 21.11
C ARG A 213 11.34 2.38 20.06
N GLU A 214 12.58 2.49 19.60
CA GLU A 214 13.06 3.57 18.72
C GLU A 214 12.89 3.28 17.21
N CYS A 215 12.03 2.33 16.84
CA CYS A 215 11.83 1.94 15.44
C CYS A 215 10.52 2.46 14.83
N ILE A 216 9.72 3.26 15.53
CA ILE A 216 8.38 3.66 15.09
C ILE A 216 8.30 5.17 14.94
N TYR A 217 8.03 5.61 13.71
CA TYR A 217 7.81 7.00 13.36
C TYR A 217 6.37 7.20 12.90
N VAL A 218 5.77 8.34 13.22
CA VAL A 218 4.40 8.67 12.84
C VAL A 218 4.41 9.87 11.91
N LEU A 219 3.81 9.71 10.73
CA LEU A 219 3.73 10.71 9.68
C LEU A 219 2.29 11.19 9.56
N ILE A 220 2.06 12.46 9.90
CA ILE A 220 0.75 13.09 9.81
C ILE A 220 0.63 13.73 8.43
N SER A 221 -0.10 13.09 7.54
CA SER A 221 -0.36 13.56 6.19
C SER A 221 -1.45 14.64 6.15
N LYS A 222 -1.45 15.45 5.09
CA LYS A 222 -2.42 16.54 4.83
C LYS A 222 -2.40 17.67 5.87
N GLY A 223 -1.26 17.92 6.50
CA GLY A 223 -1.08 19.05 7.42
C GLY A 223 -1.39 20.42 6.80
N ASP A 224 -1.28 20.53 5.48
CA ASP A 224 -1.67 21.72 4.71
C ASP A 224 -3.17 22.06 4.78
N ARG A 225 -4.00 21.18 5.35
CA ARG A 225 -5.43 21.43 5.60
C ARG A 225 -5.71 22.07 6.96
N ARG A 226 -4.68 22.33 7.78
CA ARG A 226 -4.83 23.02 9.07
C ARG A 226 -5.41 24.43 8.90
N GLU A 227 -6.50 24.71 9.59
CA GLU A 227 -7.05 26.05 9.71
C GLU A 227 -6.48 26.80 10.94
N ARG A 228 -6.59 28.14 10.95
CA ARG A 228 -6.09 29.00 12.05
C ARG A 228 -6.64 28.67 13.44
N ARG A 229 -7.77 27.96 13.52
CA ARG A 229 -8.45 27.60 14.78
C ARG A 229 -8.13 26.20 15.28
N ASP A 230 -7.40 25.43 14.49
CA ASP A 230 -7.04 24.07 14.84
C ASP A 230 -5.85 24.03 15.79
N MET A 231 -5.55 22.84 16.33
CA MET A 231 -4.33 22.61 17.12
C MET A 231 -3.10 23.09 16.36
N SER A 232 -2.20 23.75 17.08
CA SER A 232 -0.87 24.08 16.56
C SER A 232 -0.11 22.79 16.17
N GLU A 233 0.95 22.94 15.37
CA GLU A 233 1.84 21.82 15.02
C GLU A 233 2.36 21.09 16.26
N ASP A 234 2.75 21.87 17.26
CA ASP A 234 3.35 21.36 18.48
C ASP A 234 2.36 20.54 19.33
N GLU A 235 1.13 21.06 19.48
CA GLU A 235 0.02 20.38 20.17
C GLU A 235 -0.43 19.13 19.42
N LEU A 236 -0.53 19.21 18.09
CA LEU A 236 -0.90 18.08 17.26
C LEU A 236 0.13 16.94 17.40
N ARG A 237 1.42 17.27 17.29
CA ARG A 237 2.50 16.29 17.44
C ARG A 237 2.48 15.67 18.82
N GLN A 238 2.21 16.45 19.86
CA GLN A 238 2.08 15.94 21.22
C GLN A 238 0.87 15.01 21.39
N HIS A 239 -0.28 15.36 20.80
CA HIS A 239 -1.48 14.53 20.83
C HIS A 239 -1.25 13.18 20.14
N VAL A 240 -0.67 13.19 18.94
CA VAL A 240 -0.36 11.97 18.18
C VAL A 240 0.72 11.15 18.86
N ALA A 241 1.75 11.80 19.42
CA ALA A 241 2.79 11.12 20.20
C ALA A 241 2.19 10.32 21.35
N ALA A 242 1.26 10.91 22.09
CA ALA A 242 0.56 10.23 23.18
C ALA A 242 -0.31 9.06 22.68
N ALA A 243 -1.07 9.24 21.59
CA ALA A 243 -1.92 8.19 21.04
C ALA A 243 -1.14 6.95 20.59
N TYR A 244 0.00 7.17 19.93
CA TYR A 244 0.89 6.13 19.39
C TYR A 244 1.98 5.70 20.39
N ASP A 245 2.02 6.31 21.57
CA ASP A 245 3.00 6.08 22.64
C ASP A 245 4.47 6.30 22.18
N VAL A 246 4.70 7.18 21.20
CA VAL A 246 6.05 7.49 20.65
C VAL A 246 6.59 8.79 21.25
N PRO A 247 7.93 8.99 21.28
CA PRO A 247 8.51 10.31 21.46
C PRO A 247 7.98 11.29 20.42
N LYS A 248 7.75 12.54 20.83
CA LYS A 248 7.22 13.60 19.95
C LYS A 248 8.17 13.93 18.79
N GLU A 249 9.46 13.68 19.00
CA GLU A 249 10.53 13.82 18.01
C GLU A 249 10.38 12.84 16.85
N TYR A 250 9.61 11.77 17.02
CA TYR A 250 9.33 10.76 15.99
C TYR A 250 7.99 10.99 15.29
N VAL A 251 7.30 12.08 15.61
CA VAL A 251 6.06 12.50 14.96
C VAL A 251 6.37 13.66 14.03
N PHE A 252 6.07 13.50 12.74
CA PHE A 252 6.32 14.50 11.71
C PHE A 252 5.05 14.86 10.96
N GLU A 253 4.84 16.15 10.73
CA GLU A 253 3.79 16.62 9.84
C GLU A 253 4.32 16.68 8.41
N LEU A 254 3.54 16.13 7.47
CA LEU A 254 3.87 16.10 6.06
C LEU A 254 2.76 16.79 5.25
N SER A 255 3.19 17.48 4.20
CA SER A 255 2.31 17.85 3.10
C SER A 255 2.73 17.13 1.83
N GLY A 256 1.96 16.12 1.43
CA GLY A 256 2.17 15.43 0.15
C GLY A 256 2.07 16.37 -1.05
N LYS A 257 1.26 17.43 -0.94
CA LYS A 257 1.17 18.50 -1.95
C LYS A 257 2.51 19.21 -2.13
N TYR A 258 3.14 19.65 -1.04
CA TYR A 258 4.43 20.32 -1.12
C TYR A 258 5.56 19.39 -1.52
N ALA A 259 5.55 18.13 -1.07
CA ALA A 259 6.52 17.13 -1.52
C ALA A 259 6.44 16.89 -3.05
N LEU A 260 5.23 16.79 -3.60
CA LEU A 260 5.03 16.64 -5.04
C LEU A 260 5.47 17.88 -5.83
N ILE A 261 5.17 19.07 -5.32
CA ILE A 261 5.60 20.34 -5.94
C ILE A 261 7.12 20.45 -5.92
N ALA A 262 7.77 20.16 -4.79
CA ALA A 262 9.22 20.18 -4.66
C ALA A 262 9.87 19.17 -5.63
N ARG A 263 9.31 17.96 -5.76
CA ARG A 263 9.80 16.99 -6.74
C ARG A 263 9.70 17.49 -8.18
N LYS A 264 8.59 18.12 -8.56
CA LYS A 264 8.42 18.69 -9.91
C LYS A 264 9.44 19.81 -10.15
N PHE A 265 9.60 20.71 -9.18
CA PHE A 265 10.60 21.78 -9.25
C PHE A 265 12.03 21.23 -9.43
N LEU A 266 12.40 20.17 -8.70
CA LEU A 266 13.69 19.50 -8.82
C LEU A 266 13.86 18.69 -10.11
N ALA A 267 12.79 18.37 -10.82
CA ALA A 267 12.86 17.67 -12.11
C ALA A 267 12.98 18.64 -13.30
N ASP A 268 12.57 19.90 -13.11
CA ASP A 268 12.64 20.96 -14.12
C ASP A 268 14.00 21.70 -14.12
N HIS A 269 14.92 21.37 -13.20
CA HIS A 269 16.24 22.00 -13.00
C HIS A 269 17.34 20.93 -12.86
#